data_AF-A0A8B6YEX2-F1
#
_entry.id   AF-A0A8B6YEX2-F1
#
_cell.length_a   1.000
_cell.length_b   1.000
_cell.length_c   1.000
_cell.angle_alpha   90.00
_cell.angle_beta   90.00
_cell.angle_gamma   90.00
#
_symmetry.space_group_name_H-M   'P 1'
#
loop_
_entity.id
_entity.type
_entity.pdbx_description
1 polymer ?
#
loop_
_entity_poly.entity_id
_entity_poly.type
_entity_poly.pdbx_seq_one_letter_code
_entity_poly.pdbx_strand_id
1 'polypeptide(L)'
;MTDEDSDTPVAEAQAQEENEMPIMQLCGLVEELSYGNSALKTEVEMFEKYYNKLEPRDLRPPRLSEVILSGAEIAQLRGRGRSKSRLGMERVTGLSVDQKLELVQKELEDTKDEIRHMRANAERDLQHHEAIIEEAEIRWAEVQKAVHDFEKDILKTISKKKGSILATQKVMKYIEDMNRRRDSMKDKLRLKNVSLKVQKKKMLSQLRQKEEVGEALHDVDFQQLKIENALFLEMIEARNQELIQLKLASGNTLQILNAYKSKLHRAMEMSINLDKEFLLRNELLKKIEKETQQVEEDLAKAMALNKQLRKQLTEFRAPQVMMYVREKIRNGDLEKTIRTWERKVEIAEMSLKGYRKAWNKMKTTSEQLQAICPPEKQPEGGHGCQPKCDPLK
;
A
#
# COMPACT_ATOMS: atom_id res chain seq x y z
N MET A 1 -67.44 -49.75 71.15
CA MET A 1 -67.11 -50.89 72.03
C MET A 1 -65.68 -50.70 72.47
N THR A 2 -65.38 -51.13 73.70
CA THR A 2 -64.03 -51.33 74.28
C THR A 2 -63.05 -50.16 74.18
N ASP A 3 -62.89 -49.51 75.33
CA ASP A 3 -61.75 -48.71 75.77
C ASP A 3 -60.48 -49.59 75.90
N GLU A 4 -59.29 -48.98 75.88
CA GLU A 4 -58.30 -49.02 76.99
C GLU A 4 -57.06 -48.15 76.68
N ASP A 5 -56.31 -47.79 77.72
CA ASP A 5 -55.14 -46.89 77.69
C ASP A 5 -53.82 -47.60 77.37
N SER A 6 -52.77 -46.85 77.01
CA SER A 6 -51.41 -47.00 77.57
C SER A 6 -50.45 -45.89 77.08
N ASP A 7 -49.46 -45.57 77.92
CA ASP A 7 -48.48 -44.49 77.73
C ASP A 7 -47.29 -44.78 76.77
N THR A 8 -46.63 -43.66 76.42
CA THR A 8 -45.30 -43.46 75.81
C THR A 8 -44.17 -44.41 76.27
N PRO A 9 -43.11 -44.61 75.45
CA PRO A 9 -41.89 -43.83 75.71
C PRO A 9 -41.15 -43.31 74.45
N VAL A 10 -40.05 -42.56 74.69
CA VAL A 10 -39.30 -41.74 73.71
C VAL A 10 -37.91 -42.34 73.38
N ALA A 11 -37.48 -42.20 72.13
CA ALA A 11 -36.07 -42.15 71.70
C ALA A 11 -35.99 -41.26 70.44
N GLU A 12 -35.43 -40.06 70.53
CA GLU A 12 -34.02 -39.72 70.25
C GLU A 12 -33.61 -39.79 68.77
N ALA A 13 -32.97 -38.73 68.29
CA ALA A 13 -32.60 -38.53 66.89
C ALA A 13 -31.07 -38.41 66.73
N GLN A 14 -30.56 -38.85 65.59
CA GLN A 14 -29.16 -38.64 65.18
C GLN A 14 -29.13 -37.89 63.84
N ALA A 15 -28.22 -36.92 63.73
CA ALA A 15 -28.08 -36.05 62.56
C ALA A 15 -27.10 -36.66 61.53
N GLN A 16 -27.18 -36.17 60.29
CA GLN A 16 -26.19 -36.44 59.25
C GLN A 16 -25.29 -35.20 59.06
N GLU A 17 -24.03 -35.43 58.71
CA GLU A 17 -23.00 -34.40 58.58
C GLU A 17 -23.21 -33.55 57.31
N GLU A 18 -23.01 -32.23 57.43
CA GLU A 18 -22.83 -31.34 56.28
C GLU A 18 -21.34 -31.25 55.88
N ASN A 19 -21.03 -31.14 54.59
CA ASN A 19 -19.65 -30.98 54.12
C ASN A 19 -19.11 -29.59 54.48
N GLU A 20 -18.27 -29.50 55.50
CA GLU A 20 -17.58 -28.26 55.85
C GLU A 20 -16.58 -27.83 54.75
N MET A 21 -16.79 -26.66 54.14
CA MET A 21 -15.77 -26.05 53.27
C MET A 21 -14.61 -25.52 54.13
N PRO A 22 -13.34 -25.65 53.68
CA PRO A 22 -12.19 -25.10 54.40
C PRO A 22 -12.35 -23.61 54.72
N ILE A 23 -12.02 -23.22 55.95
CA ILE A 23 -12.17 -21.86 56.49
C ILE A 23 -11.64 -20.77 55.54
N MET A 24 -10.51 -21.03 54.86
CA MET A 24 -9.90 -20.09 53.91
C MET A 24 -10.79 -19.80 52.68
N GLN A 25 -11.63 -20.75 52.25
CA GLN A 25 -12.61 -20.55 51.18
C GLN A 25 -13.83 -19.76 51.69
N LEU A 26 -14.26 -20.02 52.93
CA LEU A 26 -15.32 -19.25 53.58
C LEU A 26 -14.92 -17.77 53.77
N CYS A 27 -13.67 -17.49 54.15
CA CYS A 27 -13.15 -16.12 54.23
C CYS A 27 -13.23 -15.40 52.87
N GLY A 28 -12.74 -16.03 51.80
CA GLY A 28 -12.81 -15.44 50.45
C GLY A 28 -14.23 -15.16 49.97
N LEU A 29 -15.18 -16.08 50.24
CA LEU A 29 -16.59 -15.88 49.93
C LEU A 29 -17.22 -14.73 50.73
N VAL A 30 -16.85 -14.56 52.01
CA VAL A 30 -17.29 -13.42 52.83
C VAL A 30 -16.73 -12.10 52.31
N GLU A 31 -15.48 -12.06 51.85
CA GLU A 31 -14.88 -10.87 51.23
C GLU A 31 -15.56 -10.51 49.90
N GLU A 32 -15.81 -11.48 49.02
CA GLU A 32 -16.50 -11.28 47.74
C GLU A 32 -17.95 -10.79 47.96
N LEU A 33 -18.70 -11.42 48.87
CA LEU A 33 -20.05 -10.99 49.24
C LEU A 33 -20.06 -9.62 49.92
N SER A 34 -19.04 -9.28 50.72
CA SER A 34 -18.90 -7.96 51.33
C SER A 34 -18.70 -6.87 50.28
N TYR A 35 -17.82 -7.11 49.30
CA TYR A 35 -17.60 -6.20 48.17
C TYR A 35 -18.87 -6.05 47.29
N GLY A 36 -19.53 -7.16 46.96
CA GLY A 36 -20.78 -7.17 46.21
C GLY A 36 -21.91 -6.39 46.91
N ASN A 37 -22.09 -6.60 48.22
CA ASN A 37 -23.05 -5.84 49.02
C ASN A 37 -22.70 -4.33 49.09
N SER A 38 -21.42 -3.97 49.15
CA SER A 38 -20.99 -2.57 49.12
C SER A 38 -21.32 -1.90 47.78
N ALA A 39 -21.10 -2.59 46.65
CA ALA A 39 -21.46 -2.11 45.32
C ALA A 39 -22.97 -2.00 45.11
N LEU A 40 -23.75 -3.00 45.57
CA LEU A 40 -25.22 -2.93 45.55
C LEU A 40 -25.75 -1.80 46.43
N LYS A 41 -25.10 -1.50 47.57
CA LYS A 41 -25.49 -0.39 48.44
C LYS A 41 -25.28 0.97 47.75
N THR A 42 -24.14 1.22 47.13
CA THR A 42 -23.91 2.49 46.41
C THR A 42 -24.81 2.63 45.18
N GLU A 43 -25.13 1.52 44.52
CA GLU A 43 -26.13 1.45 43.46
C GLU A 43 -27.53 1.86 43.98
N VAL A 44 -28.00 1.26 45.09
CA VAL A 44 -29.28 1.63 45.72
C VAL A 44 -29.28 3.09 46.19
N GLU A 45 -28.21 3.60 46.81
CA GLU A 45 -28.10 5.01 47.21
C GLU A 45 -28.18 5.99 46.02
N MET A 46 -27.75 5.58 44.82
CA MET A 46 -27.92 6.35 43.59
C MET A 46 -29.35 6.26 43.04
N PHE A 47 -29.96 5.07 43.05
CA PHE A 47 -31.35 4.92 42.63
C PHE A 47 -32.34 5.60 43.57
N GLU A 48 -32.10 5.63 44.87
CA GLU A 48 -32.91 6.40 45.82
C GLU A 48 -32.85 7.90 45.51
N LYS A 49 -31.66 8.48 45.26
CA LYS A 49 -31.52 9.89 44.88
C LYS A 49 -32.30 10.21 43.62
N TYR A 50 -32.11 9.38 42.59
CA TYR A 50 -32.77 9.53 41.30
C TYR A 50 -34.30 9.42 41.40
N TYR A 51 -34.79 8.41 42.13
CA TYR A 51 -36.22 8.18 42.34
C TYR A 51 -36.87 9.31 43.17
N ASN A 52 -36.21 9.80 44.23
CA ASN A 52 -36.67 10.96 45.01
C ASN A 52 -36.68 12.29 44.20
N LYS A 53 -36.00 12.37 43.05
CA LYS A 53 -36.10 13.48 42.10
C LYS A 53 -37.21 13.29 41.06
N LEU A 54 -37.53 12.04 40.70
CA LEU A 54 -38.59 11.72 39.74
C LEU A 54 -40.01 11.77 40.34
N GLU A 55 -40.17 11.47 41.63
CA GLU A 55 -41.47 11.65 42.30
C GLU A 55 -41.84 13.14 42.41
N PRO A 56 -43.00 13.58 41.88
CA PRO A 56 -43.56 14.88 42.22
C PRO A 56 -43.78 14.95 43.74
N ARG A 57 -43.37 16.06 44.37
CA ARG A 57 -43.47 16.26 45.83
C ARG A 57 -44.87 15.99 46.40
N ASP A 58 -45.90 16.16 45.58
CA ASP A 58 -47.31 16.05 45.94
C ASP A 58 -47.82 14.61 46.07
N LEU A 59 -47.05 13.60 45.65
CA LEU A 59 -47.44 12.18 45.71
C LEU A 59 -46.74 11.35 46.79
N ARG A 60 -45.92 11.99 47.64
CA ARG A 60 -45.12 11.29 48.66
C ARG A 60 -46.02 10.64 49.73
N PRO A 61 -46.03 9.29 49.88
CA PRO A 61 -46.64 8.67 51.05
C PRO A 61 -45.87 9.06 52.32
N PRO A 62 -46.52 9.21 53.49
CA PRO A 62 -45.82 9.42 54.74
C PRO A 62 -44.78 8.32 54.97
N ARG A 63 -43.53 8.67 55.30
CA ARG A 63 -42.50 7.67 55.55
C ARG A 63 -42.89 6.87 56.80
N LEU A 64 -42.93 5.54 56.67
CA LEU A 64 -43.30 4.63 57.77
C LEU A 64 -42.43 4.78 59.03
N SER A 65 -41.26 5.41 58.91
CA SER A 65 -40.37 5.79 60.02
C SER A 65 -40.89 6.92 60.92
N GLU A 66 -41.98 7.61 60.56
CA GLU A 66 -42.64 8.62 61.43
C GLU A 66 -43.93 8.08 62.09
N VAL A 67 -44.38 6.87 61.76
CA VAL A 67 -45.49 6.22 62.48
C VAL A 67 -44.93 5.50 63.70
N ILE A 68 -45.13 6.08 64.89
CA ILE A 68 -44.90 5.39 66.17
C ILE A 68 -46.00 4.35 66.37
N LEU A 69 -45.87 3.20 65.70
CA LEU A 69 -46.73 2.04 65.91
C LEU A 69 -46.52 1.50 67.32
N SER A 70 -47.60 1.37 68.08
CA SER A 70 -47.53 0.74 69.40
C SER A 70 -47.28 -0.75 69.25
N GLY A 71 -46.43 -1.33 70.10
CA GLY A 71 -46.10 -2.76 70.06
C GLY A 71 -47.31 -3.70 70.20
N ALA A 72 -48.47 -3.18 70.63
CA ALA A 72 -49.74 -3.91 70.69
C ALA A 72 -50.33 -4.26 69.31
N GLU A 73 -50.07 -3.46 68.27
CA GLU A 73 -50.73 -3.60 66.96
C GLU A 73 -50.06 -4.69 66.09
N ILE A 74 -48.75 -4.88 66.25
CA ILE A 74 -47.94 -5.89 65.54
C ILE A 74 -48.40 -7.33 65.87
N ALA A 75 -49.02 -7.54 67.03
CA ALA A 75 -49.43 -8.87 67.51
C ALA A 75 -50.61 -9.48 66.73
N GLN A 76 -51.51 -8.67 66.15
CA GLN A 76 -52.79 -9.17 65.63
C GLN A 76 -52.73 -9.71 64.19
N LEU A 77 -51.62 -9.53 63.46
CA LEU A 77 -51.49 -9.96 62.05
C LEU A 77 -50.93 -11.37 61.85
N ARG A 78 -50.67 -12.16 62.91
CA ARG A 78 -50.25 -13.58 62.78
C ARG A 78 -51.43 -14.52 62.46
N GLY A 79 -52.21 -14.17 61.43
CA GLY A 79 -53.43 -14.84 60.99
C GLY A 79 -53.27 -15.73 59.76
N ARG A 80 -52.78 -16.96 59.94
CA ARG A 80 -53.14 -18.15 59.12
C ARG A 80 -52.88 -18.09 57.59
N GLY A 81 -51.62 -17.88 57.17
CA GLY A 81 -51.17 -18.13 55.78
C GLY A 81 -50.73 -19.58 55.55
N ARG A 82 -51.18 -20.23 54.45
CA ARG A 82 -50.75 -21.60 54.07
C ARG A 82 -49.40 -21.58 53.34
N SER A 83 -48.48 -22.48 53.72
CA SER A 83 -47.30 -22.79 52.91
C SER A 83 -47.70 -23.34 51.54
N LYS A 84 -47.18 -22.77 50.45
CA LYS A 84 -47.27 -23.37 49.11
C LYS A 84 -46.19 -22.83 48.15
N SER A 85 -45.55 -23.76 47.46
CA SER A 85 -44.63 -23.61 46.33
C SER A 85 -43.33 -22.82 46.54
N ARG A 86 -42.25 -23.53 46.23
CA ARG A 86 -40.96 -23.00 45.79
C ARG A 86 -41.18 -21.85 44.79
N LEU A 87 -40.58 -20.69 45.06
CA LEU A 87 -40.10 -19.79 44.03
C LEU A 87 -38.61 -20.11 43.82
N GLY A 88 -38.18 -20.28 42.56
CA GLY A 88 -36.75 -20.39 42.26
C GLY A 88 -36.04 -19.09 42.61
N MET A 89 -34.74 -19.16 42.91
CA MET A 89 -33.95 -17.98 43.29
C MET A 89 -34.07 -16.90 42.21
N GLU A 90 -34.86 -15.87 42.51
CA GLU A 90 -35.12 -14.75 41.62
C GLU A 90 -33.80 -14.01 41.47
N ARG A 91 -33.15 -14.19 40.32
CA ARG A 91 -31.89 -13.52 40.01
C ARG A 91 -32.20 -12.04 39.90
N VAL A 92 -31.94 -11.32 40.99
CA VAL A 92 -32.00 -9.87 41.09
C VAL A 92 -31.30 -9.32 39.86
N THR A 93 -32.10 -8.84 38.91
CA THR A 93 -31.61 -8.43 37.60
C THR A 93 -31.08 -7.01 37.76
N GLY A 94 -29.86 -6.94 38.33
CA GLY A 94 -29.10 -5.72 38.44
C GLY A 94 -28.99 -5.06 37.07
N LEU A 95 -29.05 -3.74 37.06
CA LEU A 95 -29.22 -2.98 35.82
C LEU A 95 -27.98 -3.11 34.93
N SER A 96 -28.15 -2.94 33.61
CA SER A 96 -27.03 -3.01 32.67
C SER A 96 -25.98 -1.95 33.03
N VAL A 97 -24.72 -2.22 32.69
CA VAL A 97 -23.62 -1.25 32.83
C VAL A 97 -23.99 0.07 32.13
N ASP A 98 -24.70 0.00 30.99
CA ASP A 98 -25.19 1.16 30.25
C ASP A 98 -26.23 1.97 31.04
N GLN A 99 -27.17 1.29 31.72
CA GLN A 99 -28.22 1.94 32.53
C GLN A 99 -27.63 2.57 33.80
N LYS A 100 -26.62 1.94 34.40
CA LYS A 100 -25.86 2.55 35.52
C LYS A 100 -25.06 3.76 35.05
N LEU A 101 -24.48 3.69 33.85
CA LEU A 101 -23.72 4.78 33.23
C LEU A 101 -24.62 5.97 32.88
N GLU A 102 -25.81 5.73 32.32
CA GLU A 102 -26.83 6.76 32.05
C GLU A 102 -27.28 7.45 33.35
N LEU A 103 -27.57 6.67 34.41
CA LEU A 103 -27.92 7.19 35.73
C LEU A 103 -26.80 8.09 36.31
N VAL A 104 -25.56 7.60 36.28
CA VAL A 104 -24.38 8.33 36.78
C VAL A 104 -24.15 9.60 35.97
N GLN A 105 -24.35 9.59 34.65
CA GLN A 105 -24.25 10.79 33.81
C GLN A 105 -25.33 11.82 34.13
N LYS A 106 -26.57 11.38 34.38
CA LYS A 106 -27.67 12.29 34.73
C LYS A 106 -27.50 12.90 36.12
N GLU A 107 -27.20 12.10 37.13
CA GLU A 107 -26.87 12.61 38.48
C GLU A 107 -25.64 13.54 38.45
N LEU A 108 -24.67 13.30 37.58
CA LEU A 108 -23.52 14.17 37.37
C LEU A 108 -23.87 15.51 36.68
N GLU A 109 -24.90 15.59 35.84
CA GLU A 109 -25.34 16.87 35.28
C GLU A 109 -26.29 17.63 36.23
N ASP A 110 -27.22 16.94 36.89
CA ASP A 110 -28.05 17.51 37.97
C ASP A 110 -27.18 18.19 39.04
N THR A 111 -26.14 17.49 39.53
CA THR A 111 -25.24 18.04 40.57
C THR A 111 -24.36 19.18 40.05
N LYS A 112 -24.03 19.22 38.75
CA LYS A 112 -23.41 20.42 38.16
C LYS A 112 -24.40 21.59 38.15
N ASP A 113 -25.67 21.38 37.82
CA ASP A 113 -26.67 22.45 37.84
C ASP A 113 -26.95 22.98 39.25
N GLU A 114 -27.04 22.10 40.25
CA GLU A 114 -27.10 22.49 41.66
C GLU A 114 -25.89 23.36 42.04
N ILE A 115 -24.67 22.98 41.62
CA ILE A 115 -23.45 23.78 41.85
C ILE A 115 -23.47 25.10 41.06
N ARG A 116 -23.95 25.12 39.79
CA ARG A 116 -24.09 26.33 38.96
C ARG A 116 -25.04 27.32 39.64
N HIS A 117 -26.21 26.86 40.07
CA HIS A 117 -27.23 27.67 40.76
C HIS A 117 -26.74 28.15 42.13
N MET A 118 -26.13 27.28 42.95
CA MET A 118 -25.57 27.66 44.25
C MET A 118 -24.50 28.74 44.13
N ARG A 119 -23.59 28.64 43.14
CA ARG A 119 -22.58 29.68 42.86
C ARG A 119 -23.22 31.00 42.42
N ALA A 120 -24.19 30.95 41.49
CA ALA A 120 -24.90 32.15 41.04
C ALA A 120 -25.67 32.84 42.18
N ASN A 121 -26.14 32.08 43.18
CA ASN A 121 -26.79 32.64 44.36
C ASN A 121 -25.78 33.29 45.32
N ALA A 122 -24.71 32.57 45.68
CA ALA A 122 -23.66 33.09 46.53
C ALA A 122 -23.00 34.37 45.97
N GLU A 123 -22.80 34.43 44.65
CA GLU A 123 -22.27 35.61 43.94
C GLU A 123 -23.18 36.84 44.09
N ARG A 124 -24.49 36.68 43.87
CA ARG A 124 -25.47 37.77 44.07
C ARG A 124 -25.52 38.25 45.52
N ASP A 125 -25.46 37.32 46.46
CA ASP A 125 -25.61 37.61 47.88
C ASP A 125 -24.32 38.30 48.41
N LEU A 126 -23.14 37.90 47.90
CA LEU A 126 -21.86 38.59 48.09
C LEU A 126 -21.92 40.03 47.55
N GLN A 127 -22.31 40.22 46.28
CA GLN A 127 -22.46 41.56 45.68
C GLN A 127 -23.48 42.44 46.44
N HIS A 128 -24.51 41.83 47.03
CA HIS A 128 -25.47 42.55 47.87
C HIS A 128 -24.83 43.03 49.19
N HIS A 129 -24.03 42.18 49.85
CA HIS A 129 -23.32 42.55 51.06
C HIS A 129 -22.21 43.58 50.82
N GLU A 130 -21.46 43.48 49.72
CA GLU A 130 -20.49 44.52 49.30
C GLU A 130 -21.16 45.88 49.13
N ALA A 131 -22.31 45.95 48.43
CA ALA A 131 -23.05 47.18 48.24
C ALA A 131 -23.60 47.78 49.56
N ILE A 132 -23.92 46.95 50.56
CA ILE A 132 -24.30 47.40 51.90
C ILE A 132 -23.09 48.00 52.64
N ILE A 133 -21.91 47.38 52.51
CA ILE A 133 -20.66 47.85 53.13
C ILE A 133 -20.25 49.20 52.51
N GLU A 134 -20.23 49.33 51.18
CA GLU A 134 -19.91 50.60 50.49
C GLU A 134 -20.89 51.72 50.92
N GLU A 135 -22.20 51.43 51.01
CA GLU A 135 -23.18 52.41 51.48
C GLU A 135 -22.95 52.82 52.95
N ALA A 136 -22.56 51.87 53.81
CA ALA A 136 -22.26 52.13 55.21
C ALA A 136 -20.98 52.97 55.39
N GLU A 137 -19.92 52.68 54.63
CA GLU A 137 -18.66 53.45 54.63
C GLU A 137 -18.87 54.90 54.15
N ILE A 138 -19.62 55.08 53.05
CA ILE A 138 -19.99 56.41 52.54
C ILE A 138 -20.78 57.19 53.60
N ARG A 139 -21.81 56.58 54.21
CA ARG A 139 -22.59 57.20 55.29
C ARG A 139 -21.73 57.56 56.50
N TRP A 140 -20.80 56.68 56.89
CA TRP A 140 -19.89 56.94 58.01
C TRP A 140 -18.99 58.14 57.74
N ALA A 141 -18.41 58.24 56.54
CA ALA A 141 -17.61 59.39 56.13
C ALA A 141 -18.43 60.70 56.08
N GLU A 142 -19.68 60.65 55.58
CA GLU A 142 -20.60 61.80 55.58
C GLU A 142 -20.96 62.24 57.01
N VAL A 143 -21.24 61.30 57.93
CA VAL A 143 -21.56 61.60 59.34
C VAL A 143 -20.35 62.17 60.07
N GLN A 144 -19.17 61.56 59.94
CA GLN A 144 -17.92 62.06 60.54
C GLN A 144 -17.62 63.50 60.09
N LYS A 145 -17.78 63.78 58.79
CA LYS A 145 -17.65 65.13 58.26
C LYS A 145 -18.72 66.09 58.81
N ALA A 146 -19.99 65.67 58.87
CA ALA A 146 -21.08 66.50 59.38
C ALA A 146 -20.89 66.87 60.86
N VAL A 147 -20.37 65.94 61.68
CA VAL A 147 -19.98 66.20 63.08
C VAL A 147 -18.84 67.21 63.15
N HIS A 148 -17.76 67.02 62.38
CA HIS A 148 -16.63 67.96 62.35
C HIS A 148 -17.05 69.37 61.91
N ASP A 149 -17.82 69.48 60.83
CA ASP A 149 -18.33 70.76 60.31
C ASP A 149 -19.27 71.43 61.33
N PHE A 150 -20.10 70.67 62.07
CA PHE A 150 -20.94 71.20 63.14
C PHE A 150 -20.13 71.67 64.36
N GLU A 151 -19.14 70.91 64.81
CA GLU A 151 -18.26 71.32 65.90
C GLU A 151 -17.54 72.64 65.59
N LYS A 152 -17.04 72.74 64.35
CA LYS A 152 -16.30 73.88 63.83
C LYS A 152 -17.20 75.11 63.66
N ASP A 153 -18.25 75.01 62.85
CA ASP A 153 -19.02 76.17 62.41
C ASP A 153 -20.10 76.58 63.43
N ILE A 154 -20.54 75.68 64.31
CA ILE A 154 -21.59 75.89 65.31
C ILE A 154 -21.03 75.90 66.73
N LEU A 155 -20.54 74.77 67.26
CA LEU A 155 -20.18 74.68 68.69
C LEU A 155 -19.06 75.65 69.09
N LYS A 156 -17.95 75.69 68.33
CA LYS A 156 -16.83 76.62 68.58
C LYS A 156 -17.25 78.08 68.42
N THR A 157 -18.10 78.38 67.44
CA THR A 157 -18.64 79.74 67.17
C THR A 157 -19.60 80.23 68.27
N ILE A 158 -20.41 79.33 68.85
CA ILE A 158 -21.52 79.68 69.76
C ILE A 158 -21.15 79.57 71.24
N SER A 159 -20.11 78.82 71.61
CA SER A 159 -19.76 78.51 73.02
C SER A 159 -19.85 79.69 74.00
N LYS A 160 -19.31 80.87 73.62
CA LYS A 160 -19.31 82.10 74.43
C LYS A 160 -20.61 82.94 74.36
N LYS A 161 -21.63 82.50 73.61
CA LYS A 161 -22.91 83.21 73.36
C LYS A 161 -24.14 82.29 73.45
N LYS A 162 -24.02 81.14 74.14
CA LYS A 162 -25.11 80.17 74.35
C LYS A 162 -26.36 80.86 74.94
N GLY A 163 -27.54 80.60 74.38
CA GLY A 163 -28.81 81.23 74.78
C GLY A 163 -29.11 82.59 74.13
N SER A 164 -28.19 83.19 73.37
CA SER A 164 -28.46 84.44 72.65
C SER A 164 -29.29 84.23 71.38
N ILE A 165 -30.03 85.26 70.96
CA ILE A 165 -30.79 85.28 69.68
C ILE A 165 -29.86 84.97 68.49
N LEU A 166 -28.65 85.54 68.49
CA LEU A 166 -27.64 85.33 67.45
C LEU A 166 -27.17 83.86 67.38
N ALA A 167 -27.05 83.17 68.52
CA ALA A 167 -26.76 81.75 68.55
C ALA A 167 -27.90 80.93 67.92
N THR A 168 -29.15 81.23 68.28
CA THR A 168 -30.33 80.57 67.72
C THR A 168 -30.42 80.78 66.20
N GLN A 169 -30.21 82.01 65.71
CA GLN A 169 -30.15 82.33 64.27
C GLN A 169 -29.05 81.56 63.53
N LYS A 170 -27.86 81.41 64.14
CA LYS A 170 -26.74 80.64 63.56
C LYS A 170 -27.07 79.14 63.43
N VAL A 171 -27.78 78.56 64.41
CA VAL A 171 -28.27 77.16 64.35
C VAL A 171 -29.38 77.00 63.30
N MET A 172 -30.37 77.90 63.28
CA MET A 172 -31.44 77.89 62.27
C MET A 172 -30.88 77.93 60.85
N LYS A 173 -29.96 78.85 60.57
CA LYS A 173 -29.31 78.94 59.25
C LYS A 173 -28.55 77.67 58.88
N TYR A 174 -27.86 77.03 59.82
CA TYR A 174 -27.19 75.75 59.56
C TYR A 174 -28.19 74.64 59.18
N ILE A 175 -29.34 74.56 59.85
CA ILE A 175 -30.40 73.61 59.54
C ILE A 175 -30.98 73.89 58.13
N GLU A 176 -31.23 75.15 57.78
CA GLU A 176 -31.68 75.56 56.45
C GLU A 176 -30.64 75.21 55.35
N ASP A 177 -29.37 75.56 55.55
CA ASP A 177 -28.30 75.28 54.59
C ASP A 177 -28.06 73.76 54.44
N MET A 178 -28.18 72.97 55.52
CA MET A 178 -28.10 71.50 55.46
C MET A 178 -29.30 70.85 54.76
N ASN A 179 -30.52 71.39 54.94
CA ASN A 179 -31.68 70.95 54.17
C ASN A 179 -31.51 71.24 52.68
N ARG A 180 -31.05 72.45 52.31
CA ARG A 180 -30.76 72.82 50.91
C ARG A 180 -29.67 71.93 50.27
N ARG A 181 -28.63 71.55 51.01
CA ARG A 181 -27.62 70.58 50.57
C ARG A 181 -28.23 69.19 50.32
N ARG A 182 -29.08 68.71 51.23
CA ARG A 182 -29.82 67.43 51.10
C ARG A 182 -30.71 67.40 49.86
N ASP A 183 -31.52 68.43 49.62
CA ASP A 183 -32.40 68.47 48.45
C ASP A 183 -31.60 68.56 47.14
N SER A 184 -30.51 69.34 47.11
CA SER A 184 -29.57 69.36 45.98
C SER A 184 -28.97 67.98 45.68
N MET A 185 -28.61 67.21 46.72
CA MET A 185 -28.08 65.85 46.56
C MET A 185 -29.16 64.87 46.08
N LYS A 186 -30.37 64.94 46.64
CA LYS A 186 -31.54 64.14 46.27
C LYS A 186 -31.89 64.28 44.78
N ASP A 187 -31.86 65.50 44.24
CA ASP A 187 -32.13 65.70 42.81
C ASP A 187 -30.94 65.30 41.92
N LYS A 188 -29.70 65.47 42.37
CA LYS A 188 -28.50 64.89 41.71
C LYS A 188 -28.57 63.35 41.64
N LEU A 189 -29.00 62.69 42.72
CA LEU A 189 -29.19 61.24 42.78
C LEU A 189 -30.35 60.77 41.90
N ARG A 190 -31.47 61.51 41.85
CA ARG A 190 -32.59 61.26 40.91
C ARG A 190 -32.12 61.29 39.46
N LEU A 191 -31.37 62.33 39.06
CA LEU A 191 -30.80 62.44 37.70
C LEU A 191 -29.85 61.28 37.38
N LYS A 192 -28.95 60.91 38.32
CA LYS A 192 -28.06 59.74 38.16
C LYS A 192 -28.86 58.44 38.02
N ASN A 193 -29.93 58.25 38.80
CA ASN A 193 -30.80 57.07 38.74
C ASN A 193 -31.56 56.95 37.40
N VAL A 194 -32.06 58.06 36.86
CA VAL A 194 -32.70 58.09 35.52
C VAL A 194 -31.67 57.76 34.44
N SER A 195 -30.48 58.37 34.49
CA SER A 195 -29.40 58.10 33.53
C SER A 195 -28.98 56.62 33.54
N LEU A 196 -28.75 56.05 34.72
CA LEU A 196 -28.41 54.61 34.88
C LEU A 196 -29.54 53.69 34.41
N LYS A 197 -30.82 54.06 34.59
CA LYS A 197 -31.96 53.31 34.03
C LYS A 197 -31.98 53.32 32.50
N VAL A 198 -31.67 54.45 31.87
CA VAL A 198 -31.53 54.54 30.41
C VAL A 198 -30.33 53.73 29.93
N GLN A 199 -29.18 53.81 30.62
CA GLN A 199 -28.00 53.02 30.29
C GLN A 199 -28.27 51.52 30.43
N LYS A 200 -28.92 51.06 31.51
CA LYS A 200 -29.33 49.66 31.68
C LYS A 200 -30.25 49.19 30.55
N LYS A 201 -31.25 50.00 30.15
CA LYS A 201 -32.11 49.69 29.00
C LYS A 201 -31.32 49.57 27.70
N LYS A 202 -30.36 50.49 27.44
CA LYS A 202 -29.50 50.43 26.27
C LYS A 202 -28.62 49.17 26.27
N MET A 203 -27.96 48.85 27.37
CA MET A 203 -27.11 47.65 27.49
C MET A 203 -27.92 46.36 27.29
N LEU A 204 -29.11 46.25 27.88
CA LEU A 204 -30.00 45.10 27.68
C LEU A 204 -30.52 45.01 26.23
N SER A 205 -30.72 46.13 25.54
CA SER A 205 -31.09 46.13 24.11
C SER A 205 -29.91 45.74 23.21
N GLN A 206 -28.68 46.12 23.57
CA GLN A 206 -27.46 45.72 22.85
C GLN A 206 -27.06 44.27 23.15
N LEU A 207 -27.43 43.75 24.32
CA LEU A 207 -27.30 42.33 24.66
C LEU A 207 -28.26 41.52 23.80
N ARG A 208 -29.57 41.84 23.81
CA ARG A 208 -30.54 41.17 22.93
C ARG A 208 -30.19 41.25 21.45
N GLN A 209 -29.77 42.41 20.95
CA GLN A 209 -29.33 42.52 19.55
C GLN A 209 -28.10 41.62 19.24
N LYS A 210 -27.27 41.28 20.24
CA LYS A 210 -26.17 40.31 20.08
C LYS A 210 -26.60 38.86 20.27
N GLU A 211 -27.66 38.62 21.04
CA GLU A 211 -28.30 37.30 21.20
C GLU A 211 -29.05 36.95 19.90
N GLU A 212 -29.88 37.86 19.39
CA GLU A 212 -30.60 37.80 18.09
C GLU A 212 -29.64 37.66 16.88
N VAL A 213 -28.45 38.26 16.95
CA VAL A 213 -27.38 38.06 15.93
C VAL A 213 -26.53 36.82 16.22
N GLY A 214 -26.61 36.24 17.42
CA GLY A 214 -26.06 34.93 17.76
C GLY A 214 -26.95 33.79 17.27
N GLU A 215 -28.28 33.98 17.29
CA GLU A 215 -29.28 33.10 16.65
C GLU A 215 -29.13 33.02 15.12
N ALA A 216 -28.19 33.75 14.51
CA ALA A 216 -27.80 33.57 13.11
C ALA A 216 -27.12 32.21 12.81
N LEU A 217 -26.76 31.44 13.84
CA LEU A 217 -26.76 29.96 13.75
C LEU A 217 -27.84 29.43 14.70
N HIS A 218 -28.94 28.92 14.14
CA HIS A 218 -29.86 28.06 14.88
C HIS A 218 -29.20 26.69 15.16
N ASP A 219 -29.72 25.96 16.15
CA ASP A 219 -29.37 24.55 16.34
C ASP A 219 -29.61 23.70 15.07
N VAL A 220 -30.57 24.12 14.24
CA VAL A 220 -30.83 23.53 12.91
C VAL A 220 -29.65 23.72 11.97
N ASP A 221 -29.03 24.89 11.92
CA ASP A 221 -27.85 25.15 11.08
C ASP A 221 -26.64 24.35 11.59
N PHE A 222 -26.47 24.25 12.91
CA PHE A 222 -25.46 23.38 13.52
C PHE A 222 -25.70 21.89 13.24
N GLN A 223 -26.95 21.43 13.16
CA GLN A 223 -27.28 20.07 12.76
C GLN A 223 -27.09 19.84 11.26
N GLN A 224 -27.47 20.80 10.41
CA GLN A 224 -27.22 20.74 8.97
C GLN A 224 -25.71 20.67 8.69
N LEU A 225 -24.89 21.52 9.31
CA LEU A 225 -23.42 21.46 9.18
C LEU A 225 -22.83 20.12 9.66
N LYS A 226 -23.40 19.48 10.68
CA LYS A 226 -23.00 18.13 11.11
C LYS A 226 -23.37 17.06 10.09
N ILE A 227 -24.57 17.15 9.50
CA ILE A 227 -25.06 16.22 8.46
C ILE A 227 -24.22 16.39 7.18
N GLU A 228 -24.01 17.61 6.71
CA GLU A 228 -23.17 17.90 5.55
C GLU A 228 -21.73 17.41 5.74
N ASN A 229 -21.12 17.66 6.91
CA ASN A 229 -19.77 17.18 7.23
C ASN A 229 -19.71 15.64 7.25
N ALA A 230 -20.70 14.96 7.84
CA ALA A 230 -20.79 13.50 7.80
C ALA A 230 -20.90 12.96 6.36
N LEU A 231 -21.76 13.57 5.53
CA LEU A 231 -21.92 13.21 4.11
C LEU A 231 -20.64 13.47 3.29
N PHE A 232 -19.91 14.55 3.58
CA PHE A 232 -18.62 14.82 2.93
C PHE A 232 -17.55 13.82 3.36
N LEU A 233 -17.52 13.39 4.64
CA LEU A 233 -16.60 12.35 5.11
C LEU A 233 -16.92 10.99 4.46
N GLU A 234 -18.18 10.57 4.44
CA GLU A 234 -18.62 9.34 3.76
C GLU A 234 -18.27 9.37 2.26
N MET A 235 -18.48 10.52 1.59
CA MET A 235 -18.11 10.70 0.19
C MET A 235 -16.58 10.63 -0.01
N ILE A 236 -15.78 11.23 0.87
CA ILE A 236 -14.31 11.15 0.83
C ILE A 236 -13.84 9.70 1.04
N GLU A 237 -14.44 8.96 1.97
CA GLU A 237 -14.14 7.54 2.18
C GLU A 237 -14.50 6.68 0.97
N ALA A 238 -15.68 6.88 0.37
CA ALA A 238 -16.09 6.21 -0.87
C ALA A 238 -15.10 6.47 -2.02
N ARG A 239 -14.69 7.73 -2.24
CA ARG A 239 -13.68 8.08 -3.26
C ARG A 239 -12.29 7.51 -2.95
N ASN A 240 -11.91 7.41 -1.68
CA ASN A 240 -10.67 6.75 -1.29
C ASN A 240 -10.73 5.24 -1.56
N GLN A 241 -11.87 4.58 -1.33
CA GLN A 241 -12.09 3.18 -1.68
C GLN A 241 -12.04 2.95 -3.20
N GLU A 242 -12.71 3.78 -4.01
CA GLU A 242 -12.61 3.80 -5.48
C GLU A 242 -11.14 3.92 -5.92
N LEU A 243 -10.39 4.87 -5.36
CA LEU A 243 -8.99 5.12 -5.67
C LEU A 243 -8.08 3.93 -5.31
N ILE A 244 -8.36 3.22 -4.21
CA ILE A 244 -7.64 2.00 -3.83
C ILE A 244 -7.93 0.87 -4.83
N GLN A 245 -9.19 0.64 -5.19
CA GLN A 245 -9.57 -0.38 -6.19
C GLN A 245 -8.92 -0.08 -7.55
N LEU A 246 -8.93 1.17 -8.02
CA LEU A 246 -8.29 1.59 -9.26
C LEU A 246 -6.76 1.42 -9.22
N LYS A 247 -6.11 1.70 -8.08
CA LYS A 247 -4.67 1.43 -7.88
C LYS A 247 -4.35 -0.07 -7.96
N LEU A 248 -5.17 -0.93 -7.35
CA LEU A 248 -5.01 -2.39 -7.41
C LEU A 248 -5.22 -2.92 -8.84
N ALA A 249 -6.27 -2.48 -9.53
CA ALA A 249 -6.54 -2.85 -10.92
C ALA A 249 -5.41 -2.40 -11.87
N SER A 250 -4.89 -1.18 -11.68
CA SER A 250 -3.74 -0.66 -12.42
C SER A 250 -2.46 -1.48 -12.16
N GLY A 251 -2.17 -1.80 -10.88
CA GLY A 251 -1.04 -2.64 -10.49
C GLY A 251 -1.10 -4.04 -11.11
N ASN A 252 -2.27 -4.70 -11.05
CA ASN A 252 -2.50 -6.01 -11.68
C ASN A 252 -2.33 -5.94 -13.20
N THR A 253 -2.87 -4.89 -13.85
CA THR A 253 -2.72 -4.67 -15.29
C THR A 253 -1.26 -4.47 -15.68
N LEU A 254 -0.48 -3.73 -14.88
CA LEU A 254 0.96 -3.53 -15.10
C LEU A 254 1.77 -4.83 -14.93
N GLN A 255 1.41 -5.68 -13.95
CA GLN A 255 2.03 -7.01 -13.80
C GLN A 255 1.75 -7.90 -15.02
N ILE A 256 0.49 -7.94 -15.48
CA ILE A 256 0.08 -8.70 -16.67
C ILE A 256 0.81 -8.18 -17.92
N LEU A 257 0.86 -6.86 -18.12
CA LEU A 257 1.56 -6.21 -19.24
C LEU A 257 3.06 -6.56 -19.23
N ASN A 258 3.72 -6.49 -18.07
CA ASN A 258 5.13 -6.87 -17.94
C ASN A 258 5.34 -8.37 -18.24
N ALA A 259 4.45 -9.26 -17.77
CA ALA A 259 4.53 -10.68 -18.08
C ALA A 259 4.38 -10.96 -19.59
N TYR A 260 3.49 -10.26 -20.30
CA TYR A 260 3.39 -10.34 -21.76
C TYR A 260 4.61 -9.73 -22.47
N LYS A 261 5.14 -8.60 -21.99
CA LYS A 261 6.37 -8.00 -22.52
C LYS A 261 7.56 -8.96 -22.40
N SER A 262 7.73 -9.63 -21.26
CA SER A 262 8.76 -10.66 -21.08
C SER A 262 8.55 -11.89 -21.97
N LYS A 263 7.30 -12.34 -22.20
CA LYS A 263 7.00 -13.41 -23.17
C LYS A 263 7.37 -13.00 -24.60
N LEU A 264 7.01 -11.78 -25.00
CA LEU A 264 7.32 -11.23 -26.33
C LEU A 264 8.83 -11.11 -26.57
N HIS A 265 9.60 -10.58 -25.61
CA HIS A 265 11.06 -10.50 -25.74
C HIS A 265 11.70 -11.88 -25.91
N ARG A 266 11.30 -12.90 -25.13
CA ARG A 266 11.81 -14.28 -25.29
C ARG A 266 11.44 -14.87 -26.64
N ALA A 267 10.22 -14.65 -27.13
CA ALA A 267 9.78 -15.13 -28.44
C ALA A 267 10.57 -14.46 -29.59
N MET A 268 10.86 -13.16 -29.47
CA MET A 268 11.65 -12.43 -30.47
C MET A 268 13.13 -12.82 -30.44
N GLU A 269 13.71 -13.03 -29.26
CA GLU A 269 15.07 -13.58 -29.10
C GLU A 269 15.19 -15.00 -29.66
N MET A 270 14.17 -15.85 -29.42
CA MET A 270 14.08 -17.17 -30.03
C MET A 270 13.99 -17.10 -31.56
N SER A 271 13.18 -16.20 -32.12
CA SER A 271 13.13 -15.97 -33.58
C SER A 271 14.50 -15.58 -34.13
N ILE A 272 15.14 -14.57 -33.55
CA ILE A 272 16.48 -14.09 -33.95
C ILE A 272 17.53 -15.20 -33.89
N ASN A 273 17.41 -16.16 -32.97
CA ASN A 273 18.31 -17.31 -32.88
C ASN A 273 17.96 -18.42 -33.89
N LEU A 274 16.67 -18.67 -34.15
CA LEU A 274 16.22 -19.57 -35.22
C LEU A 274 16.61 -19.05 -36.62
N ASP A 275 16.56 -17.73 -36.84
CA ASP A 275 16.99 -17.09 -38.08
C ASP A 275 18.51 -17.30 -38.32
N LYS A 276 19.34 -17.16 -37.28
CA LYS A 276 20.78 -17.49 -37.33
C LYS A 276 21.00 -18.98 -37.62
N GLU A 277 20.29 -19.87 -36.93
CA GLU A 277 20.39 -21.32 -37.18
C GLU A 277 19.95 -21.68 -38.60
N PHE A 278 18.92 -21.03 -39.14
CA PHE A 278 18.43 -21.24 -40.51
C PHE A 278 19.47 -20.78 -41.54
N LEU A 279 20.10 -19.62 -41.33
CA LEU A 279 21.22 -19.16 -42.17
C LEU A 279 22.39 -20.16 -42.15
N LEU A 280 22.82 -20.60 -40.95
CA LEU A 280 23.90 -21.58 -40.80
C LEU A 280 23.56 -22.95 -41.44
N ARG A 281 22.31 -23.44 -41.30
CA ARG A 281 21.86 -24.66 -41.97
C ARG A 281 21.82 -24.49 -43.49
N ASN A 282 21.38 -23.35 -44.01
CA ASN A 282 21.40 -23.06 -45.46
C ASN A 282 22.82 -22.96 -46.02
N GLU A 283 23.78 -22.40 -45.27
CA GLU A 283 25.20 -22.40 -45.66
C GLU A 283 25.81 -23.81 -45.67
N LEU A 284 25.40 -24.67 -44.73
CA LEU A 284 25.83 -26.07 -44.69
C LEU A 284 25.22 -26.87 -45.86
N LEU A 285 23.93 -26.69 -46.13
CA LEU A 285 23.26 -27.31 -47.29
C LEU A 285 23.95 -26.92 -48.60
N LYS A 286 24.26 -25.64 -48.81
CA LYS A 286 25.01 -25.15 -49.98
C LYS A 286 26.45 -25.67 -50.11
N LYS A 287 27.04 -26.24 -49.04
CA LYS A 287 28.32 -26.96 -49.10
C LYS A 287 28.09 -28.41 -49.52
N ILE A 288 27.15 -29.09 -48.84
CA ILE A 288 26.74 -30.47 -49.15
C ILE A 288 26.25 -30.61 -50.60
N GLU A 289 25.50 -29.65 -51.13
CA GLU A 289 25.06 -29.61 -52.54
C GLU A 289 26.25 -29.59 -53.51
N LYS A 290 27.29 -28.78 -53.22
CA LYS A 290 28.51 -28.70 -54.05
C LYS A 290 29.37 -29.95 -53.92
N GLU A 291 29.50 -30.49 -52.71
CA GLU A 291 30.20 -31.75 -52.46
C GLU A 291 29.50 -32.91 -53.17
N THR A 292 28.16 -32.92 -53.20
CA THR A 292 27.35 -33.90 -53.95
C THR A 292 27.57 -33.76 -55.45
N GLN A 293 27.51 -32.54 -56.01
CA GLN A 293 27.81 -32.30 -57.43
C GLN A 293 29.22 -32.74 -57.82
N GLN A 294 30.23 -32.47 -56.98
CA GLN A 294 31.60 -32.92 -57.19
C GLN A 294 31.70 -34.46 -57.19
N VAL A 295 31.02 -35.13 -56.25
CA VAL A 295 30.96 -36.60 -56.18
C VAL A 295 30.22 -37.19 -57.38
N GLU A 296 29.14 -36.58 -57.86
CA GLU A 296 28.43 -36.99 -59.08
C GLU A 296 29.28 -36.84 -60.33
N GLU A 297 30.01 -35.73 -60.48
CA GLU A 297 30.98 -35.53 -61.54
C GLU A 297 32.09 -36.60 -61.52
N ASP A 298 32.68 -36.85 -60.34
CA ASP A 298 33.80 -37.79 -60.21
C ASP A 298 33.35 -39.25 -60.35
N LEU A 299 32.12 -39.57 -59.93
CA LEU A 299 31.44 -40.82 -60.24
C LEU A 299 31.22 -40.96 -61.76
N ALA A 300 30.79 -39.92 -62.47
CA ALA A 300 30.61 -39.94 -63.92
C ALA A 300 31.95 -40.15 -64.66
N LYS A 301 33.02 -39.46 -64.23
CA LYS A 301 34.39 -39.64 -64.74
C LYS A 301 34.86 -41.08 -64.51
N ALA A 302 34.67 -41.62 -63.31
CA ALA A 302 35.03 -43.00 -62.95
C ALA A 302 34.21 -44.05 -63.72
N MET A 303 32.91 -43.84 -63.91
CA MET A 303 32.05 -44.72 -64.72
C MET A 303 32.44 -44.71 -66.19
N ALA A 304 32.74 -43.54 -66.77
CA ALA A 304 33.21 -43.42 -68.14
C ALA A 304 34.54 -44.18 -68.35
N LEU A 305 35.50 -44.00 -67.43
CA LEU A 305 36.77 -44.73 -67.43
C LEU A 305 36.56 -46.25 -67.26
N ASN A 306 35.70 -46.68 -66.33
CA ASN A 306 35.39 -48.11 -66.14
C ASN A 306 34.74 -48.72 -67.38
N LYS A 307 33.85 -47.99 -68.06
CA LYS A 307 33.22 -48.38 -69.33
C LYS A 307 34.26 -48.48 -70.47
N GLN A 308 35.23 -47.58 -70.53
CA GLN A 308 36.35 -47.65 -71.48
C GLN A 308 37.26 -48.86 -71.20
N LEU A 309 37.63 -49.10 -69.94
CA LEU A 309 38.45 -50.26 -69.55
C LEU A 309 37.73 -51.59 -69.83
N ARG A 310 36.41 -51.67 -69.59
CA ARG A 310 35.58 -52.84 -69.97
C ARG A 310 35.48 -53.02 -71.49
N LYS A 311 35.39 -51.94 -72.27
CA LYS A 311 35.49 -52.01 -73.74
C LYS A 311 36.83 -52.58 -74.17
N GLN A 312 37.94 -52.00 -73.69
CA GLN A 312 39.28 -52.49 -73.99
C GLN A 312 39.45 -53.97 -73.62
N LEU A 313 38.93 -54.42 -72.46
CA LEU A 313 38.97 -55.82 -72.04
C LEU A 313 38.12 -56.76 -72.92
N THR A 314 37.01 -56.28 -73.50
CA THR A 314 36.11 -57.08 -74.37
C THR A 314 36.50 -57.03 -75.85
N GLU A 315 37.13 -55.96 -76.30
CA GLU A 315 37.74 -55.78 -77.62
C GLU A 315 39.09 -56.50 -77.71
N PHE A 316 39.84 -56.59 -76.60
CA PHE A 316 41.10 -57.33 -76.53
C PHE A 316 40.88 -58.81 -76.87
N ARG A 317 41.56 -59.26 -77.93
CA ARG A 317 41.80 -60.66 -78.23
C ARG A 317 43.29 -60.88 -78.18
N ALA A 318 43.75 -61.60 -77.16
CA ALA A 318 45.11 -62.12 -77.14
C ALA A 318 45.32 -62.94 -78.43
N PRO A 319 46.30 -62.60 -79.29
CA PRO A 319 46.59 -63.40 -80.47
C PRO A 319 46.92 -64.83 -80.04
N GLN A 320 46.46 -65.83 -80.81
CA GLN A 320 46.83 -67.23 -80.59
C GLN A 320 48.36 -67.31 -80.43
N VAL A 321 48.87 -68.01 -79.41
CA VAL A 321 50.31 -67.99 -79.07
C VAL A 321 51.20 -68.29 -80.29
N MET A 322 50.78 -69.24 -81.13
CA MET A 322 51.49 -69.57 -82.38
C MET A 322 51.45 -68.48 -83.46
N MET A 323 50.42 -67.62 -83.48
CA MET A 323 50.41 -66.42 -84.34
C MET A 323 51.37 -65.37 -83.81
N TYR A 324 51.37 -65.09 -82.50
CA TYR A 324 52.32 -64.15 -81.90
C TYR A 324 53.77 -64.62 -82.08
N VAL A 325 54.06 -65.90 -81.87
CA VAL A 325 55.39 -66.49 -82.10
C VAL A 325 55.80 -66.40 -83.57
N ARG A 326 54.91 -66.72 -84.53
CA ARG A 326 55.21 -66.56 -85.97
C ARG A 326 55.50 -65.11 -86.35
N GLU A 327 54.68 -64.16 -85.88
CA GLU A 327 54.92 -62.73 -86.15
C GLU A 327 56.18 -62.21 -85.44
N LYS A 328 56.51 -62.71 -84.24
CA LYS A 328 57.74 -62.32 -83.54
C LYS A 328 59.00 -62.88 -84.21
N ILE A 329 58.93 -64.09 -84.76
CA ILE A 329 59.97 -64.65 -85.64
C ILE A 329 60.09 -63.81 -86.90
N ARG A 330 58.97 -63.52 -87.59
CA ARG A 330 58.95 -62.69 -88.80
C ARG A 330 59.52 -61.30 -88.56
N ASN A 331 59.20 -60.66 -87.43
CA ASN A 331 59.78 -59.37 -87.05
C ASN A 331 61.29 -59.47 -86.78
N GLY A 332 61.74 -60.53 -86.08
CA GLY A 332 63.16 -60.79 -85.85
C GLY A 332 63.94 -61.10 -87.13
N ASP A 333 63.31 -61.74 -88.12
CA ASP A 333 63.91 -61.99 -89.45
C ASP A 333 63.91 -60.71 -90.31
N LEU A 334 62.86 -59.89 -90.24
CA LEU A 334 62.86 -58.55 -90.81
C LEU A 334 63.97 -57.69 -90.20
N GLU A 335 64.12 -57.66 -88.87
CA GLU A 335 65.23 -56.99 -88.16
C GLU A 335 66.61 -57.50 -88.64
N LYS A 336 66.79 -58.81 -88.85
CA LYS A 336 68.03 -59.37 -89.45
C LYS A 336 68.24 -58.89 -90.88
N THR A 337 67.19 -58.87 -91.71
CA THR A 337 67.32 -58.38 -93.10
C THR A 337 67.60 -56.89 -93.16
N ILE A 338 67.00 -56.07 -92.27
CA ILE A 338 67.31 -54.65 -92.10
C ILE A 338 68.80 -54.51 -91.73
N ARG A 339 69.30 -55.19 -90.69
CA ARG A 339 70.74 -55.18 -90.33
C ARG A 339 71.68 -55.68 -91.43
N THR A 340 71.19 -56.55 -92.31
CA THR A 340 71.92 -57.04 -93.47
C THR A 340 71.94 -56.01 -94.60
N TRP A 341 70.84 -55.28 -94.81
CA TRP A 341 70.76 -54.18 -95.76
C TRP A 341 71.53 -52.94 -95.27
N GLU A 342 71.44 -52.58 -93.99
CA GLU A 342 72.28 -51.58 -93.33
C GLU A 342 73.76 -51.88 -93.56
N ARG A 343 74.22 -53.12 -93.29
CA ARG A 343 75.60 -53.53 -93.55
C ARG A 343 75.97 -53.57 -95.04
N LYS A 344 75.03 -53.88 -95.94
CA LYS A 344 75.26 -53.75 -97.40
C LYS A 344 75.39 -52.30 -97.85
N VAL A 345 74.60 -51.39 -97.28
CA VAL A 345 74.69 -49.94 -97.52
C VAL A 345 76.01 -49.42 -96.96
N GLU A 346 76.39 -49.78 -95.73
CA GLU A 346 77.68 -49.44 -95.12
C GLU A 346 78.87 -49.91 -95.98
N ILE A 347 78.82 -51.14 -96.51
CA ILE A 347 79.81 -51.66 -97.46
C ILE A 347 79.80 -50.86 -98.77
N ALA A 348 78.63 -50.58 -99.35
CA ALA A 348 78.51 -49.81 -100.59
C ALA A 348 79.00 -48.36 -100.42
N GLU A 349 78.73 -47.72 -99.29
CA GLU A 349 79.24 -46.41 -98.91
C GLU A 349 80.76 -46.44 -98.69
N MET A 350 81.30 -47.47 -98.02
CA MET A 350 82.74 -47.68 -97.87
C MET A 350 83.43 -47.88 -99.23
N SER A 351 82.84 -48.68 -100.13
CA SER A 351 83.30 -48.83 -101.50
C SER A 351 83.22 -47.51 -102.28
N LEU A 352 82.12 -46.77 -102.20
CA LEU A 352 81.97 -45.45 -102.83
C LEU A 352 82.98 -44.44 -102.28
N LYS A 353 83.28 -44.48 -100.97
CA LYS A 353 84.31 -43.66 -100.29
C LYS A 353 85.72 -44.09 -100.71
N GLY A 354 85.93 -45.37 -101.00
CA GLY A 354 87.12 -45.91 -101.65
C GLY A 354 87.28 -45.41 -103.09
N TYR A 355 86.25 -45.53 -103.93
CA TYR A 355 86.23 -45.02 -105.29
C TYR A 355 86.42 -43.49 -105.33
N ARG A 356 85.79 -42.71 -104.43
CA ARG A 356 86.06 -41.27 -104.30
C ARG A 356 87.50 -40.98 -103.89
N LYS A 357 88.13 -41.77 -103.01
CA LYS A 357 89.56 -41.62 -102.67
C LYS A 357 90.47 -41.96 -103.85
N ALA A 358 90.17 -43.01 -104.62
CA ALA A 358 90.91 -43.37 -105.83
C ALA A 358 90.75 -42.31 -106.93
N TRP A 359 89.52 -41.87 -107.19
CA TRP A 359 89.19 -40.79 -108.12
C TRP A 359 89.85 -39.47 -107.73
N ASN A 360 89.81 -39.06 -106.46
CA ASN A 360 90.47 -37.84 -106.01
C ASN A 360 92.00 -37.93 -106.14
N LYS A 361 92.61 -39.10 -105.88
CA LYS A 361 94.04 -39.31 -106.17
C LYS A 361 94.33 -39.18 -107.66
N MET A 362 93.58 -39.87 -108.50
CA MET A 362 93.73 -39.85 -109.97
C MET A 362 93.52 -38.43 -110.53
N LYS A 363 92.56 -37.68 -109.97
CA LYS A 363 92.34 -36.27 -110.26
C LYS A 363 93.54 -35.41 -109.86
N THR A 364 94.06 -35.54 -108.63
CA THR A 364 95.28 -34.78 -108.22
C THR A 364 96.50 -35.11 -109.07
N THR A 365 96.68 -36.36 -109.52
CA THR A 365 97.76 -36.70 -110.46
C THR A 365 97.51 -36.16 -111.87
N SER A 366 96.24 -36.05 -112.30
CA SER A 366 95.89 -35.42 -113.59
C SER A 366 96.12 -33.90 -113.54
N GLU A 367 95.72 -33.24 -112.46
CA GLU A 367 95.91 -31.80 -112.26
C GLU A 367 97.40 -31.43 -112.10
N GLN A 368 98.22 -32.33 -111.55
CA GLN A 368 99.69 -32.17 -111.51
C GLN A 368 100.37 -32.42 -112.87
N LEU A 369 99.80 -33.25 -113.75
CA LEU A 369 100.35 -33.53 -115.08
C LEU A 369 99.88 -32.55 -116.16
N GLN A 370 98.77 -31.85 -115.96
CA GLN A 370 98.23 -30.88 -116.94
C GLN A 370 98.80 -29.45 -116.78
N ALA A 371 99.82 -29.27 -115.94
CA ALA A 371 100.54 -28.01 -115.75
C ALA A 371 101.58 -27.70 -116.86
N ILE A 372 101.73 -28.57 -117.87
CA ILE A 372 102.69 -28.42 -118.97
C ILE A 372 102.00 -28.68 -120.33
N CYS A 373 101.54 -27.59 -120.94
CA CYS A 373 101.01 -27.43 -122.32
C CYS A 373 99.59 -27.97 -122.70
N PRO A 374 98.93 -27.37 -123.72
CA PRO A 374 97.51 -27.59 -124.12
C PRO A 374 97.41 -28.35 -125.50
N PRO A 375 96.27 -28.45 -126.25
CA PRO A 375 94.92 -27.83 -126.07
C PRO A 375 93.67 -28.71 -126.41
N GLU A 376 92.49 -28.07 -126.35
CA GLU A 376 91.21 -28.31 -127.08
C GLU A 376 90.71 -29.72 -127.49
N LYS A 377 89.47 -30.08 -127.08
CA LYS A 377 88.25 -30.04 -127.95
C LYS A 377 86.93 -30.45 -127.26
N GLN A 378 85.81 -29.97 -127.80
CA GLN A 378 84.41 -30.38 -127.57
C GLN A 378 83.86 -31.02 -128.88
N PRO A 379 82.55 -31.34 -129.07
CA PRO A 379 81.43 -31.62 -128.13
C PRO A 379 80.96 -33.11 -128.33
N GLU A 380 79.71 -33.63 -128.34
CA GLU A 380 78.30 -33.18 -128.23
C GLU A 380 77.42 -34.29 -127.56
N GLY A 381 76.27 -33.89 -126.99
CA GLY A 381 75.01 -34.69 -126.98
C GLY A 381 74.88 -35.90 -126.02
N GLY A 382 73.66 -36.33 -125.64
CA GLY A 382 72.34 -35.72 -125.85
C GLY A 382 71.17 -36.67 -125.49
N HIS A 383 70.03 -36.08 -125.05
CA HIS A 383 68.71 -36.74 -124.83
C HIS A 383 68.61 -37.81 -123.69
N GLY A 384 67.44 -38.13 -123.12
CA GLY A 384 66.10 -37.52 -123.21
C GLY A 384 64.96 -38.35 -122.59
N CYS A 385 63.80 -37.72 -122.32
CA CYS A 385 62.52 -38.28 -121.77
C CYS A 385 62.54 -38.74 -120.28
N GLN A 386 61.51 -38.60 -119.42
CA GLN A 386 60.03 -38.72 -119.49
C GLN A 386 59.52 -40.16 -119.71
N PRO A 387 58.34 -40.62 -119.19
CA PRO A 387 57.13 -39.91 -118.66
C PRO A 387 57.00 -39.95 -117.10
N LYS A 388 56.07 -39.31 -116.34
CA LYS A 388 54.65 -38.85 -116.34
C LYS A 388 53.64 -39.75 -115.57
N CYS A 389 52.72 -39.07 -114.85
CA CYS A 389 51.37 -39.47 -114.36
C CYS A 389 51.21 -40.47 -113.19
N ASP A 390 50.60 -40.01 -112.08
CA ASP A 390 49.14 -40.08 -111.74
C ASP A 390 48.31 -41.32 -112.17
N PRO A 391 47.16 -41.68 -111.51
CA PRO A 391 46.42 -40.92 -110.48
C PRO A 391 45.87 -41.72 -109.26
N LEU A 392 45.28 -40.98 -108.30
CA LEU A 392 44.11 -41.31 -107.45
C LEU A 392 43.87 -42.76 -106.93
N LYS A 393 44.01 -42.95 -105.61
CA LYS A 393 42.86 -43.28 -104.73
C LYS A 393 43.14 -43.00 -103.26
#